data_AF-A0A2A3EN31-F1
#
_entry.id   AF-A0A2A3EN31-F1
#
_cell.length_a   1.000
_cell.length_b   1.000
_cell.length_c   1.000
_cell.angle_alpha   90.00
_cell.angle_beta   90.00
_cell.angle_gamma   90.00
#
_symmetry.space_group_name_H-M   'P 1'
#
loop_
_entity.id
_entity.type
_entity.pdbx_description
1 polymer ?
#
loop_
_entity_poly.entity_id
_entity_poly.type
_entity_poly.pdbx_seq_one_letter_code
_entity_poly.pdbx_strand_id
1 'polypeptide(L)'
;MPDRPNDPTPPPKIFPKISETSVQSLHGIPMGYSSQNCDDAKSNLTMDWDGNPIVHTCYDKRIVPNRSTKAIMYCVLMPKYYVAMHKCMYEKIEYDEVVPVYGTHRPLWPVYGEYKFLPKQRWLHSLEHGAIVALYHPCANPMQVRRLKSLLAGCLRRHVISPYNLLDESHPLVLISWGCRLSMSYVNPELVIEFIREHARRGPEEISKDGDFVEGLLHRAEIVSDIDDTILCPNAHTF
;
A
#
# COMPACT_ATOMS: atom_id res chain seq x y z
N MET A 1 -30.32 14.88 -19.94
CA MET A 1 -31.02 14.72 -21.23
C MET A 1 -29.99 14.97 -22.32
N PRO A 2 -29.84 14.13 -23.35
CA PRO A 2 -28.86 14.36 -24.40
C PRO A 2 -29.37 15.43 -25.39
N ASP A 3 -28.51 16.37 -25.74
CA ASP A 3 -28.83 17.60 -26.48
C ASP A 3 -28.85 17.43 -28.02
N ARG A 4 -28.67 16.23 -28.59
CA ARG A 4 -28.71 16.02 -30.06
C ARG A 4 -29.23 14.64 -30.51
N PRO A 5 -29.84 14.54 -31.71
CA PRO A 5 -30.59 13.35 -32.15
C PRO A 5 -29.76 12.10 -32.54
N ASN A 6 -28.43 12.11 -32.40
CA ASN A 6 -27.56 11.02 -32.89
C ASN A 6 -26.42 10.63 -31.92
N ASP A 7 -26.47 11.06 -30.65
CA ASP A 7 -25.50 10.57 -29.66
C ASP A 7 -25.88 9.15 -29.18
N PRO A 8 -24.93 8.20 -29.13
CA PRO A 8 -25.18 6.89 -28.56
C PRO A 8 -25.54 7.03 -27.08
N THR A 9 -26.67 6.43 -26.69
CA THR A 9 -27.12 6.43 -25.30
C THR A 9 -26.16 5.60 -24.44
N PRO A 10 -25.64 6.15 -23.32
CA PRO A 10 -24.82 5.37 -22.42
C PRO A 10 -25.65 4.23 -21.81
N PRO A 11 -25.08 3.04 -21.62
CA PRO A 11 -25.84 1.89 -21.13
C PRO A 11 -26.38 2.16 -19.71
N PRO A 12 -27.57 1.64 -19.37
CA PRO A 12 -28.22 1.92 -18.11
C PRO A 12 -27.41 1.37 -16.93
N LYS A 13 -27.05 2.24 -15.98
CA LYS A 13 -26.37 1.88 -14.71
C LYS A 13 -27.38 1.47 -13.64
N ILE A 14 -28.14 0.40 -13.87
CA ILE A 14 -28.96 -0.22 -12.83
C ILE A 14 -28.76 -1.73 -12.89
N PHE A 15 -28.02 -2.27 -11.93
CA PHE A 15 -27.92 -3.72 -11.71
C PHE A 15 -29.00 -4.17 -10.71
N PRO A 16 -29.69 -5.30 -10.96
CA PRO A 16 -30.73 -5.79 -10.06
C PRO A 16 -30.13 -6.36 -8.76
N LYS A 17 -30.90 -6.24 -7.67
CA LYS A 17 -30.58 -6.85 -6.36
C LYS A 17 -30.48 -8.38 -6.49
N ILE A 18 -29.37 -8.97 -6.08
CA ILE A 18 -29.19 -10.44 -6.03
C ILE A 18 -28.70 -10.85 -4.63
N SER A 19 -29.19 -12.01 -4.20
CA SER A 19 -29.04 -12.68 -2.89
C SER A 19 -27.60 -12.99 -2.47
N GLU A 20 -27.39 -13.08 -1.16
CA GLU A 20 -26.13 -13.17 -0.40
C GLU A 20 -25.14 -14.29 -0.79
N THR A 21 -25.48 -15.20 -1.71
CA THR A 21 -24.58 -16.26 -2.21
C THR A 21 -23.70 -15.84 -3.39
N SER A 22 -23.85 -14.64 -3.96
CA SER A 22 -23.17 -14.23 -5.20
C SER A 22 -22.03 -13.20 -5.05
N VAL A 23 -21.63 -12.85 -3.82
CA VAL A 23 -20.64 -11.76 -3.59
C VAL A 23 -19.24 -12.10 -4.14
N GLN A 24 -18.90 -13.39 -4.27
CA GLN A 24 -17.61 -13.83 -4.83
C GLN A 24 -17.47 -13.61 -6.35
N SER A 25 -18.57 -13.39 -7.08
CA SER A 25 -18.58 -13.39 -8.55
C SER A 25 -18.53 -12.00 -9.20
N LEU A 26 -18.68 -10.90 -8.45
CA LEU A 26 -18.67 -9.56 -9.06
C LEU A 26 -17.26 -9.05 -9.41
N HIS A 27 -16.20 -9.64 -8.82
CA HIS A 27 -14.82 -9.16 -8.90
C HIS A 27 -13.87 -10.05 -9.73
N GLY A 28 -14.40 -11.13 -10.32
CA GLY A 28 -13.72 -11.99 -11.31
C GLY A 28 -12.57 -12.87 -10.79
N ILE A 29 -11.74 -12.35 -9.87
CA ILE A 29 -10.56 -13.02 -9.34
C ILE A 29 -10.64 -13.06 -7.81
N PRO A 30 -10.67 -14.25 -7.19
CA PRO A 30 -10.72 -14.39 -5.75
C PRO A 30 -9.43 -13.88 -5.10
N MET A 31 -9.61 -13.11 -4.02
CA MET A 31 -8.54 -12.68 -3.12
C MET A 31 -7.82 -13.88 -2.48
N GLY A 32 -6.51 -13.80 -2.30
CA GLY A 32 -5.75 -14.79 -1.52
C GLY A 32 -5.66 -16.19 -2.15
N TYR A 33 -6.19 -16.38 -3.37
CA TYR A 33 -6.17 -17.66 -4.05
C TYR A 33 -4.95 -17.77 -4.96
N SER A 34 -3.98 -18.58 -4.55
CA SER A 34 -2.79 -18.85 -5.35
C SER A 34 -3.11 -19.74 -6.55
N SER A 35 -2.74 -19.28 -7.74
CA SER A 35 -2.97 -20.00 -9.00
C SER A 35 -1.94 -19.63 -10.06
N GLN A 36 -1.30 -20.62 -10.65
CA GLN A 36 -0.35 -20.41 -11.77
C GLN A 36 -1.01 -19.73 -12.98
N ASN A 37 -2.32 -19.89 -13.14
CA ASN A 37 -3.07 -19.28 -14.25
C ASN A 37 -3.40 -17.80 -14.00
N CYS A 38 -3.20 -17.28 -12.78
CA CYS A 38 -3.53 -15.91 -12.43
C CYS A 38 -2.38 -15.22 -11.69
N ASP A 39 -2.13 -15.62 -10.45
CA ASP A 39 -1.06 -15.12 -9.59
C ASP A 39 -0.71 -16.22 -8.57
N ASP A 40 0.52 -16.73 -8.65
CA ASP A 40 1.09 -17.70 -7.72
C ASP A 40 2.18 -17.08 -6.82
N ALA A 41 2.32 -15.74 -6.87
CA ALA A 41 3.36 -14.94 -6.22
C ALA A 41 4.80 -15.28 -6.62
N LYS A 42 5.01 -16.07 -7.68
CA LYS A 42 6.33 -16.58 -8.09
C LYS A 42 6.63 -16.37 -9.58
N SER A 43 5.62 -16.49 -10.42
CA SER A 43 5.72 -16.49 -11.87
C SER A 43 5.29 -15.14 -12.45
N ASN A 44 5.85 -14.77 -13.61
CA ASN A 44 5.54 -13.54 -14.36
C ASN A 44 5.72 -12.22 -13.56
N LEU A 45 6.57 -12.23 -12.53
CA LEU A 45 6.81 -11.06 -11.66
C LEU A 45 7.37 -9.84 -12.40
N THR A 46 8.01 -10.07 -13.56
CA THR A 46 8.50 -9.03 -14.47
C THR A 46 7.43 -8.08 -14.98
N MET A 47 6.15 -8.47 -14.88
CA MET A 47 5.01 -7.60 -15.22
C MET A 47 4.86 -6.39 -14.30
N ASP A 48 5.26 -6.53 -13.03
CA ASP A 48 5.22 -5.43 -12.05
C ASP A 48 6.62 -4.83 -11.81
N TRP A 49 7.68 -5.62 -11.98
CA TRP A 49 9.06 -5.17 -11.85
C TRP A 49 10.05 -6.04 -12.61
N ASP A 50 10.80 -5.43 -13.52
CA ASP A 50 11.78 -6.05 -14.40
C ASP A 50 13.12 -6.44 -13.73
N GLY A 51 13.26 -6.22 -12.42
CA GLY A 51 14.49 -6.47 -11.68
C GLY A 51 15.50 -5.32 -11.72
N ASN A 52 15.18 -4.20 -12.38
CA ASN A 52 16.09 -3.07 -12.49
C ASN A 52 16.38 -2.47 -11.10
N PRO A 53 17.65 -2.32 -10.69
CA PRO A 53 18.00 -1.84 -9.35
C PRO A 53 17.67 -0.37 -9.11
N ILE A 54 17.52 0.44 -10.17
CA ILE A 54 17.33 1.90 -10.06
C ILE A 54 16.12 2.30 -9.22
N VAL A 55 15.12 1.41 -9.11
CA VAL A 55 13.90 1.65 -8.33
C VAL A 55 14.15 1.64 -6.82
N HIS A 56 15.25 1.03 -6.38
CA HIS A 56 15.57 0.82 -4.96
C HIS A 56 17.00 1.16 -4.56
N THR A 57 17.86 1.57 -5.50
CA THR A 57 19.23 2.02 -5.23
C THR A 57 19.37 3.53 -5.38
N CYS A 58 20.39 4.09 -4.75
CA CYS A 58 20.79 5.48 -4.90
C CYS A 58 22.26 5.55 -5.32
N TYR A 59 22.58 6.38 -6.31
CA TYR A 59 23.95 6.62 -6.78
C TYR A 59 24.31 8.08 -6.50
N ASP A 60 25.38 8.28 -5.72
CA ASP A 60 26.08 9.56 -5.49
C ASP A 60 25.22 10.76 -5.04
N LYS A 61 24.01 10.49 -4.53
CA LYS A 61 23.07 11.49 -4.06
C LYS A 61 22.66 11.22 -2.62
N ARG A 62 22.46 12.29 -1.86
CA ARG A 62 21.88 12.21 -0.53
C ARG A 62 20.90 13.35 -0.32
N ILE A 63 19.66 12.99 -0.05
CA ILE A 63 18.61 13.95 0.27
C ILE A 63 18.77 14.38 1.73
N VAL A 64 18.91 15.68 1.92
CA VAL A 64 19.09 16.29 3.25
C VAL A 64 17.70 16.60 3.82
N PRO A 65 17.35 16.10 5.03
CA PRO A 65 16.06 16.39 5.65
C PRO A 65 15.96 17.88 5.98
N ASN A 66 14.83 18.50 5.67
CA ASN A 66 14.57 19.90 5.99
C ASN A 66 13.48 20.01 7.06
N ARG A 67 13.86 20.50 8.26
CA ARG A 67 12.92 20.64 9.40
C ARG A 67 11.87 21.73 9.19
N SER A 68 12.11 22.69 8.30
CA SER A 68 11.16 23.74 7.95
C SER A 68 10.12 23.27 6.93
N THR A 69 10.37 22.16 6.23
CA THR A 69 9.39 21.54 5.34
C THR A 69 8.32 20.85 6.18
N LYS A 70 7.08 21.31 6.06
CA LYS A 70 5.94 20.73 6.76
C LYS A 70 5.55 19.39 6.16
N ALA A 71 5.11 18.46 6.99
CA ALA A 71 4.50 17.23 6.51
C ALA A 71 3.17 17.54 5.80
N ILE A 72 2.82 16.73 4.79
CA ILE A 72 1.62 16.87 3.99
C ILE A 72 0.75 15.64 4.21
N MET A 73 -0.44 15.86 4.78
CA MET A 73 -1.50 14.85 4.83
C MET A 73 -2.37 14.97 3.58
N TYR A 74 -2.62 13.84 2.92
CA TYR A 74 -3.53 13.75 1.79
C TYR A 74 -4.46 12.55 1.98
N CYS A 75 -5.76 12.79 1.93
CA CYS A 75 -6.78 11.75 1.99
C CYS A 75 -7.79 11.94 0.85
N VAL A 76 -8.27 10.84 0.29
CA VAL A 76 -9.36 10.85 -0.69
C VAL A 76 -10.69 10.51 -0.04
N LEU A 77 -11.76 11.13 -0.53
CA LEU A 77 -13.11 10.69 -0.19
C LEU A 77 -13.46 9.49 -1.07
N MET A 78 -13.50 8.30 -0.47
CA MET A 78 -13.83 7.08 -1.20
C MET A 78 -15.35 6.93 -1.38
N PRO A 79 -15.81 6.51 -2.57
CA PRO A 79 -17.21 6.15 -2.76
C PRO A 79 -17.63 5.03 -1.81
N LYS A 80 -18.84 5.12 -1.23
CA LYS A 80 -19.36 4.17 -0.22
C LYS A 80 -19.33 2.70 -0.65
N TYR A 81 -19.43 2.44 -1.95
CA TYR A 81 -19.48 1.09 -2.53
C TYR A 81 -18.28 0.84 -3.45
N TYR A 82 -17.19 1.57 -3.25
CA TYR A 82 -15.95 1.29 -3.95
C TYR A 82 -15.39 -0.06 -3.48
N VAL A 83 -15.07 -0.91 -4.44
CA VAL A 83 -14.36 -2.17 -4.21
C VAL A 83 -13.20 -2.20 -5.20
N ALA A 84 -12.00 -2.49 -4.71
CA ALA A 84 -10.85 -2.62 -5.60
C ALA A 84 -10.98 -3.90 -6.44
N MET A 85 -10.48 -3.84 -7.67
CA MET A 85 -10.42 -5.02 -8.53
C MET A 85 -9.08 -5.75 -8.34
N HIS A 86 -9.13 -7.07 -8.33
CA HIS A 86 -7.93 -7.88 -8.52
C HIS A 86 -7.62 -8.05 -10.00
N LYS A 87 -6.32 -8.08 -10.34
CA LYS A 87 -5.85 -8.41 -11.69
C LYS A 87 -4.73 -9.44 -11.65
N CYS A 88 -4.85 -10.46 -12.50
CA CYS A 88 -3.86 -11.51 -12.67
C CYS A 88 -2.55 -10.98 -13.28
N MET A 89 -1.45 -11.68 -13.07
CA MET A 89 -0.10 -11.28 -13.48
C MET A 89 0.04 -11.01 -14.98
N TYR A 90 -0.76 -11.64 -15.84
CA TYR A 90 -0.74 -11.39 -17.29
C TYR A 90 -1.36 -10.03 -17.70
N GLU A 91 -1.97 -9.29 -16.77
CA GLU A 91 -2.47 -7.94 -17.00
C GLU A 91 -1.58 -6.87 -16.36
N LYS A 92 -1.35 -5.78 -17.10
CA LYS A 92 -0.73 -4.58 -16.56
C LYS A 92 -1.73 -3.79 -15.72
N ILE A 93 -1.25 -3.22 -14.61
CA ILE A 93 -2.01 -2.28 -13.77
C ILE A 93 -1.34 -0.92 -13.84
N GLU A 94 -2.11 0.10 -14.23
CA GLU A 94 -1.66 1.49 -14.31
C GLU A 94 -2.37 2.32 -13.24
N TYR A 95 -1.68 3.35 -12.75
CA TYR A 95 -2.17 4.24 -11.70
C TYR A 95 -1.93 5.68 -12.12
N ASP A 96 -2.92 6.53 -11.89
CA ASP A 96 -2.82 7.97 -12.18
C ASP A 96 -1.87 8.67 -11.20
N GLU A 97 -1.87 8.24 -9.95
CA GLU A 97 -1.03 8.78 -8.88
C GLU A 97 0.32 8.06 -8.81
N VAL A 98 1.38 8.83 -8.53
CA VAL A 98 2.72 8.29 -8.27
C VAL A 98 2.72 7.41 -7.03
N VAL A 99 2.03 7.83 -5.98
CA VAL A 99 1.81 7.06 -4.75
C VAL A 99 0.31 6.80 -4.60
N PRO A 100 -0.22 5.75 -5.22
CA PRO A 100 -1.63 5.40 -5.11
C PRO A 100 -1.97 5.00 -3.67
N VAL A 101 -3.12 5.46 -3.15
CA VAL A 101 -3.58 5.19 -1.77
C VAL A 101 -4.75 4.21 -1.71
N TYR A 102 -5.26 3.81 -2.87
CA TYR A 102 -6.29 2.79 -3.11
C TYR A 102 -6.22 2.43 -4.59
N GLY A 103 -6.91 1.37 -5.02
CA GLY A 103 -6.96 1.01 -6.44
C GLY A 103 -6.88 -0.49 -6.70
N THR A 104 -6.99 -0.84 -7.98
CA THR A 104 -6.75 -2.18 -8.50
C THR A 104 -5.37 -2.69 -8.13
N HIS A 105 -5.24 -3.97 -7.76
CA HIS A 105 -3.98 -4.55 -7.27
C HIS A 105 -3.92 -6.08 -7.50
N ARG A 106 -2.83 -6.76 -7.10
CA ARG A 106 -2.68 -8.22 -7.27
C ARG A 106 -3.45 -9.00 -6.22
N PRO A 107 -4.07 -10.15 -6.53
CA PRO A 107 -4.88 -10.91 -5.58
C PRO A 107 -4.09 -11.54 -4.42
N LEU A 108 -2.75 -11.68 -4.53
CA LEU A 108 -1.90 -12.11 -3.42
C LEU A 108 -1.14 -10.91 -2.84
N TRP A 109 -1.32 -10.65 -1.54
CA TRP A 109 -0.59 -9.62 -0.82
C TRP A 109 0.78 -10.12 -0.31
N PRO A 110 1.73 -9.21 -0.04
CA PRO A 110 3.02 -9.53 0.56
C PRO A 110 2.87 -10.04 1.99
N VAL A 111 3.82 -10.87 2.39
CA VAL A 111 4.12 -11.06 3.82
C VAL A 111 4.39 -9.68 4.44
N TYR A 112 3.82 -9.41 5.61
CA TYR A 112 4.13 -8.14 6.30
C TYR A 112 5.61 -8.09 6.69
N GLY A 113 6.26 -6.95 6.46
CA GLY A 113 7.68 -6.77 6.73
C GLY A 113 8.41 -5.76 5.84
N GLU A 114 9.73 -5.83 5.89
CA GLU A 114 10.65 -4.99 5.12
C GLU A 114 11.14 -5.70 3.86
N TYR A 115 11.11 -5.00 2.75
CA TYR A 115 11.51 -5.48 1.44
C TYR A 115 12.68 -4.69 0.86
N LYS A 116 13.54 -5.39 0.12
CA LYS A 116 14.55 -4.80 -0.76
C LYS A 116 13.90 -3.91 -1.82
N PHE A 117 12.77 -4.37 -2.36
CA PHE A 117 11.86 -3.61 -3.19
C PHE A 117 10.53 -4.37 -3.25
N LEU A 118 9.43 -3.63 -3.24
CA LEU A 118 8.09 -4.20 -3.39
C LEU A 118 7.27 -3.33 -4.36
N PRO A 119 6.75 -3.91 -5.46
CA PRO A 119 5.93 -3.16 -6.41
C PRO A 119 4.62 -2.65 -5.80
N LYS A 120 4.10 -1.53 -6.34
CA LYS A 120 2.87 -0.91 -5.86
C LYS A 120 1.64 -1.79 -5.90
N GLN A 121 1.56 -2.66 -6.90
CA GLN A 121 0.48 -3.63 -7.05
C GLN A 121 0.43 -4.64 -5.90
N ARG A 122 1.54 -4.84 -5.16
CA ARG A 122 1.61 -5.73 -3.99
C ARG A 122 1.29 -4.98 -2.70
N TRP A 123 1.96 -3.86 -2.44
CA TRP A 123 1.73 -3.14 -1.18
C TRP A 123 0.36 -2.44 -1.13
N LEU A 124 -0.28 -2.14 -2.28
CA LEU A 124 -1.67 -1.65 -2.29
C LEU A 124 -2.65 -2.63 -1.63
N HIS A 125 -2.47 -3.93 -1.86
CA HIS A 125 -3.34 -4.94 -1.26
C HIS A 125 -3.21 -4.92 0.26
N SER A 126 -1.99 -4.77 0.79
CA SER A 126 -1.79 -4.63 2.22
C SER A 126 -2.59 -3.48 2.83
N LEU A 127 -2.74 -2.36 2.10
CA LEU A 127 -3.57 -1.24 2.53
C LEU A 127 -5.05 -1.65 2.63
N GLU A 128 -5.55 -2.47 1.70
CA GLU A 128 -6.95 -2.96 1.72
C GLU A 128 -7.25 -3.77 2.99
N HIS A 129 -6.25 -4.50 3.49
CA HIS A 129 -6.30 -5.21 4.78
C HIS A 129 -5.96 -4.33 6.00
N GLY A 130 -5.91 -3.01 5.82
CA GLY A 130 -5.67 -2.04 6.89
C GLY A 130 -4.22 -1.98 7.38
N ALA A 131 -3.26 -2.45 6.60
CA ALA A 131 -1.83 -2.26 6.92
C ALA A 131 -1.40 -0.81 6.74
N ILE A 132 -0.23 -0.47 7.30
CA ILE A 132 0.47 0.77 7.01
C ILE A 132 1.71 0.46 6.17
N VAL A 133 1.83 1.13 5.02
CA VAL A 133 3.00 1.02 4.14
C VAL A 133 3.90 2.24 4.36
N ALA A 134 5.18 2.01 4.65
CA ALA A 134 6.22 3.05 4.60
C ALA A 134 7.01 2.94 3.31
N LEU A 135 6.96 4.00 2.50
CA LEU A 135 7.84 4.20 1.37
C LEU A 135 8.94 5.20 1.72
N TYR A 136 10.15 4.97 1.23
CA TYR A 136 11.23 5.93 1.33
C TYR A 136 12.01 6.05 0.03
N HIS A 137 12.46 7.26 -0.31
CA HIS A 137 13.33 7.47 -1.45
C HIS A 137 14.67 6.77 -1.17
N PRO A 138 15.27 5.99 -2.10
CA PRO A 138 16.53 5.31 -1.84
C PRO A 138 17.68 6.24 -1.39
N CYS A 139 17.67 7.48 -1.89
CA CYS A 139 18.61 8.53 -1.50
C CYS A 139 18.25 9.28 -0.21
N ALA A 140 17.17 8.92 0.48
CA ALA A 140 16.75 9.55 1.72
C ALA A 140 17.84 9.42 2.80
N ASN A 141 17.86 10.35 3.75
CA ASN A 141 18.82 10.31 4.84
C ASN A 141 18.68 8.98 5.63
N PRO A 142 19.76 8.18 5.76
CA PRO A 142 19.67 6.85 6.38
C PRO A 142 19.18 6.85 7.84
N MET A 143 19.46 7.91 8.61
CA MET A 143 18.97 8.02 9.99
C MET A 143 17.46 8.24 10.03
N GLN A 144 16.91 9.03 9.10
CA GLN A 144 15.47 9.23 9.01
C GLN A 144 14.76 7.94 8.57
N VAL A 145 15.32 7.25 7.58
CA VAL A 145 14.80 5.94 7.14
C VAL A 145 14.80 4.96 8.30
N ARG A 146 15.92 4.82 9.03
CA ARG A 146 16.02 3.93 10.21
C ARG A 146 14.98 4.29 11.27
N ARG A 147 14.80 5.58 11.56
CA ARG A 147 13.80 6.05 12.54
C ARG A 147 12.38 5.68 12.13
N LEU A 148 12.02 5.88 10.86
CA LEU A 148 10.71 5.51 10.33
C LEU A 148 10.47 4.00 10.44
N LYS A 149 11.46 3.19 10.03
CA LYS A 149 11.41 1.73 10.11
C LYS A 149 11.19 1.24 11.53
N SER A 150 11.96 1.74 12.49
CA SER A 150 11.84 1.36 13.91
C SER A 150 10.49 1.74 14.51
N LEU A 151 9.98 2.95 14.22
CA LEU A 151 8.67 3.37 14.69
C LEU A 151 7.57 2.47 14.15
N LEU A 152 7.58 2.21 12.84
CA LEU A 152 6.56 1.41 12.20
C LEU A 152 6.58 -0.04 12.70
N ALA A 153 7.76 -0.66 12.69
CA ALA A 153 7.93 -2.06 13.13
C ALA A 153 7.57 -2.26 14.61
N GLY A 154 7.78 -1.26 15.45
CA GLY A 154 7.37 -1.30 16.85
C GLY A 154 5.91 -0.92 17.11
N CYS A 155 5.18 -0.45 16.09
CA CYS A 155 3.83 0.04 16.23
C CYS A 155 2.75 -0.97 15.87
N LEU A 156 2.96 -1.76 14.82
CA LEU A 156 2.00 -2.75 14.36
C LEU A 156 2.70 -3.85 13.58
N ARG A 157 2.15 -5.06 13.63
CA ARG A 157 2.56 -6.20 12.83
C ARG A 157 2.23 -5.98 11.36
N ARG A 158 1.03 -5.47 11.03
CA ARG A 158 0.61 -5.21 9.64
C ARG A 158 1.29 -3.97 9.06
N HIS A 159 2.60 -4.05 8.87
CA HIS A 159 3.37 -3.05 8.17
C HIS A 159 4.09 -3.62 6.96
N VAL A 160 4.32 -2.75 5.99
CA VAL A 160 5.17 -3.03 4.83
C VAL A 160 6.14 -1.88 4.67
N ILE A 161 7.41 -2.17 4.43
CA ILE A 161 8.44 -1.16 4.22
C ILE A 161 9.13 -1.46 2.89
N SER A 162 9.19 -0.47 1.99
CA SER A 162 9.89 -0.59 0.71
C SER A 162 10.54 0.73 0.29
N PRO A 163 11.71 0.70 -0.36
CA PRO A 163 12.18 1.85 -1.12
C PRO A 163 11.25 2.17 -2.30
N TYR A 164 11.19 3.44 -2.68
CA TYR A 164 10.44 3.93 -3.84
C TYR A 164 11.09 5.20 -4.40
N ASN A 165 11.77 5.09 -5.54
CA ASN A 165 12.56 6.18 -6.12
C ASN A 165 11.73 7.30 -6.78
N LEU A 166 10.42 7.13 -6.93
CA LEU A 166 9.54 8.15 -7.50
C LEU A 166 9.01 9.16 -6.46
N LEU A 167 9.41 9.04 -5.20
CA LEU A 167 9.04 10.01 -4.17
C LEU A 167 9.68 11.37 -4.42
N ASP A 168 8.93 12.43 -4.11
CA ASP A 168 9.44 13.80 -4.11
C ASP A 168 10.61 13.93 -3.12
N GLU A 169 11.71 14.52 -3.56
CA GLU A 169 12.91 14.69 -2.72
C GLU A 169 12.70 15.64 -1.55
N SER A 170 11.73 16.56 -1.64
CA SER A 170 11.32 17.40 -0.51
C SER A 170 10.59 16.60 0.58
N HIS A 171 9.94 15.50 0.20
CA HIS A 171 9.20 14.59 1.08
C HIS A 171 9.57 13.11 0.82
N PRO A 172 10.84 12.72 1.07
CA PRO A 172 11.38 11.43 0.64
C PRO A 172 10.93 10.27 1.56
N LEU A 173 9.96 10.49 2.45
CA LEU A 173 9.43 9.53 3.41
C LEU A 173 7.91 9.64 3.37
N VAL A 174 7.21 8.54 3.12
CA VAL A 174 5.75 8.52 3.03
C VAL A 174 5.19 7.35 3.82
N LEU A 175 4.20 7.62 4.67
CA LEU A 175 3.31 6.59 5.21
C LEU A 175 2.02 6.56 4.41
N ILE A 176 1.49 5.37 4.19
CA ILE A 176 0.28 5.15 3.41
C ILE A 176 -0.64 4.21 4.19
N SER A 177 -1.91 4.55 4.22
CA SER A 177 -3.01 3.70 4.64
C SER A 177 -4.03 3.61 3.50
N TRP A 178 -5.07 2.81 3.65
CA TRP A 178 -6.18 2.85 2.71
C TRP A 178 -6.79 4.26 2.65
N GLY A 179 -6.78 4.87 1.47
CA GLY A 179 -7.36 6.18 1.20
C GLY A 179 -6.53 7.40 1.67
N CYS A 180 -5.42 7.23 2.38
CA CYS A 180 -4.63 8.35 2.92
C CYS A 180 -3.12 8.13 2.80
N ARG A 181 -2.36 9.23 2.70
CA ARG A 181 -0.90 9.24 2.82
C ARG A 181 -0.41 10.46 3.60
N LEU A 182 0.67 10.26 4.34
CA LEU A 182 1.43 11.28 5.05
C LEU A 182 2.83 11.38 4.44
N SER A 183 3.13 12.48 3.76
CA SER A 183 4.43 12.74 3.14
C SER A 183 5.29 13.65 4.03
N MET A 184 6.56 13.31 4.24
CA MET A 184 7.42 13.96 5.23
C MET A 184 8.84 14.19 4.71
N SER A 185 9.42 15.34 5.07
CA SER A 185 10.86 15.61 4.86
C SER A 185 11.76 14.94 5.90
N TYR A 186 11.26 14.82 7.13
CA TYR A 186 11.92 14.20 8.28
C TYR A 186 10.87 13.50 9.15
N VAL A 187 11.31 12.53 9.94
CA VAL A 187 10.44 11.76 10.84
C VAL A 187 10.16 12.55 12.11
N ASN A 188 8.89 12.93 12.28
CA ASN A 188 8.31 13.33 13.56
C ASN A 188 7.59 12.13 14.18
N PRO A 189 8.09 11.55 15.30
CA PRO A 189 7.48 10.37 15.92
C PRO A 189 6.02 10.56 16.33
N GLU A 190 5.68 11.72 16.89
CA GLU A 190 4.32 11.99 17.37
C GLU A 190 3.33 11.92 16.21
N LEU A 191 3.65 12.60 15.10
CA LEU A 191 2.84 12.61 13.89
C LEU A 191 2.74 11.23 13.22
N VAL A 192 3.83 10.45 13.24
CA VAL A 192 3.83 9.07 12.72
C VAL A 192 2.93 8.16 13.56
N ILE A 193 3.03 8.25 14.89
CA ILE A 193 2.22 7.45 15.81
C ILE A 193 0.74 7.84 15.70
N GLU A 194 0.44 9.14 15.60
CA GLU A 194 -0.91 9.65 15.35
C GLU A 194 -1.49 9.09 14.06
N PHE A 195 -0.75 9.19 12.94
CA PHE A 195 -1.19 8.63 11.66
C PHE A 195 -1.49 7.13 11.76
N ILE A 196 -0.60 6.35 12.39
CA ILE A 196 -0.81 4.90 12.56
C ILE A 196 -2.08 4.63 13.37
N ARG A 197 -2.29 5.33 14.49
CA ARG A 197 -3.45 5.12 15.37
C ARG A 197 -4.77 5.49 14.69
N GLU A 198 -4.77 6.53 13.88
CA GLU A 198 -5.98 6.99 13.20
C GLU A 198 -6.34 6.12 11.99
N HIS A 199 -5.33 5.65 11.25
CA HIS A 199 -5.52 5.09 9.92
C HIS A 199 -5.22 3.59 9.78
N ALA A 200 -4.46 2.98 10.69
CA ALA A 200 -4.27 1.53 10.65
C ALA A 200 -5.61 0.82 10.94
N ARG A 201 -5.79 -0.37 10.35
CA ARG A 201 -7.01 -1.17 10.48
C ARG A 201 -8.27 -0.50 9.90
N ARG A 202 -8.12 0.53 9.06
CA ARG A 202 -9.23 1.24 8.38
C ARG A 202 -9.40 0.83 6.91
N GLY A 203 -8.85 -0.31 6.52
CA GLY A 203 -9.11 -0.91 5.20
C GLY A 203 -10.54 -1.47 5.11
N PRO A 204 -11.08 -1.69 3.90
CA PRO A 204 -12.43 -2.22 3.69
C PRO A 204 -12.54 -3.70 4.06
N GLU A 205 -11.42 -4.40 4.22
CA GLU A 205 -11.40 -5.82 4.58
C GLU A 205 -10.76 -6.06 5.96
N GLU A 206 -11.45 -6.84 6.78
CA GLU A 206 -11.00 -7.24 8.11
C GLU A 206 -10.21 -8.56 8.06
N ILE A 207 -9.10 -8.55 7.32
CA ILE A 207 -8.21 -9.72 7.19
C ILE A 207 -6.88 -9.42 7.87
N SER A 208 -6.59 -10.15 8.95
CA SER A 208 -5.31 -10.09 9.65
C SER A 208 -4.32 -11.17 9.20
N LYS A 209 -4.74 -12.08 8.32
CA LYS A 209 -3.88 -13.15 7.79
C LYS A 209 -2.66 -12.53 7.11
N ASP A 210 -1.50 -13.16 7.31
CA ASP A 210 -0.29 -12.82 6.57
C ASP A 210 -0.42 -13.16 5.07
N GLY A 211 0.39 -12.50 4.25
CA GLY A 211 0.42 -12.70 2.80
C GLY A 211 1.29 -13.87 2.38
N ASP A 212 1.29 -14.13 1.07
CA ASP A 212 2.00 -15.26 0.46
C ASP A 212 3.19 -14.80 -0.43
N PHE A 213 3.26 -13.51 -0.77
CA PHE A 213 4.33 -12.96 -1.60
C PHE A 213 5.59 -12.62 -0.79
N VAL A 214 6.71 -13.27 -1.12
CA VAL A 214 7.98 -13.19 -0.37
C VAL A 214 9.16 -12.67 -1.20
N GLU A 215 8.99 -12.40 -2.50
CA GLU A 215 10.08 -11.94 -3.36
C GLU A 215 10.61 -10.59 -2.87
N GLY A 216 11.92 -10.50 -2.63
CA GLY A 216 12.57 -9.31 -2.07
C GLY A 216 12.39 -9.09 -0.57
N LEU A 217 11.72 -9.99 0.17
CA LEU A 217 11.55 -9.87 1.63
C LEU A 217 12.92 -9.94 2.34
N LEU A 218 13.21 -8.96 3.18
CA LEU A 218 14.43 -8.89 4.01
C LEU A 218 14.13 -9.33 5.45
N HIS A 219 13.07 -8.79 6.03
CA HIS A 219 12.68 -9.04 7.42
C HIS A 219 11.16 -9.16 7.51
N ARG A 220 10.67 -10.28 8.04
CA ARG A 220 9.24 -10.44 8.36
C ARG A 220 8.87 -9.59 9.55
N ALA A 221 7.68 -9.00 9.54
CA ALA A 221 7.15 -8.25 10.66
C ALA A 221 6.92 -9.15 11.89
N GLU A 222 7.31 -8.64 13.05
CA GLU A 222 7.04 -9.29 14.34
C GLU A 222 5.65 -8.89 14.86
N ILE A 223 5.09 -9.76 15.70
CA ILE A 223 3.85 -9.45 16.42
C ILE A 223 4.22 -8.60 17.64
N VAL A 224 3.77 -7.33 17.65
CA VAL A 224 4.07 -6.40 18.74
C VAL A 224 2.98 -6.30 19.81
N SER A 225 1.72 -6.58 19.44
CA SER A 225 0.59 -6.67 20.37
C SER A 225 -0.11 -8.01 20.23
N ASP A 226 -0.79 -8.23 19.12
CA ASP A 226 -1.41 -9.51 18.74
C ASP A 226 -1.53 -9.62 17.21
N ILE A 227 -2.10 -10.74 16.74
CA ILE A 227 -2.23 -11.01 15.30
C ILE A 227 -3.09 -9.97 14.57
N ASP A 228 -4.03 -9.36 15.27
CA ASP A 228 -5.04 -8.43 14.75
C ASP A 228 -4.64 -6.96 14.95
N ASP A 229 -3.48 -6.68 15.54
CA ASP A 229 -3.03 -5.36 15.94
C ASP A 229 -4.07 -4.62 16.82
N THR A 230 -4.67 -5.31 17.81
CA THR A 230 -5.73 -4.66 18.62
C THR A 230 -5.22 -3.43 19.37
N ILE A 231 -3.96 -3.45 19.82
CA ILE A 231 -3.26 -2.33 20.43
C ILE A 231 -2.21 -1.82 19.45
N LEU A 232 -2.41 -0.61 18.94
CA LEU A 232 -1.48 0.09 18.05
C LEU A 232 -0.47 0.91 18.84
N CYS A 233 0.80 0.80 18.47
CA CYS A 233 1.93 1.47 19.13
C CYS A 233 1.98 1.18 20.65
N PRO A 234 2.05 -0.11 21.06
CA PRO A 234 2.10 -0.49 22.47
C PRO A 234 3.33 0.09 23.18
N ASN A 235 4.43 0.29 22.44
CA ASN A 235 5.69 0.82 22.95
C ASN A 235 5.91 2.31 22.61
N ALA A 236 4.85 3.09 22.34
CA ALA A 236 4.97 4.49 21.91
C ALA A 236 5.83 5.39 22.82
N HIS A 237 6.00 5.01 24.09
CA HIS A 237 6.79 5.76 25.08
C HIS A 237 8.31 5.48 25.03
N THR A 238 8.78 4.55 24.20
CA THR A 238 10.18 4.11 24.18
C THR A 238 10.98 4.59 22.95
N PHE A 239 10.43 5.46 22.10
CA PHE A 239 11.02 5.88 20.81
C PHE A 239 11.57 7.31 20.78
#